data_AF-A0A6I5CDB2-F1
#
_entry.id   AF-A0A6I5CDB2-F1
#
_cell.length_a   1.000
_cell.length_b   1.000
_cell.length_c   1.000
_cell.angle_alpha   90.00
_cell.angle_beta   90.00
_cell.angle_gamma   90.00
#
_symmetry.space_group_name_H-M   'P 1'
#
loop_
_entity.id
_entity.type
_entity.pdbx_description
1 polymer ?
#
loop_
_entity_poly.entity_id
_entity_poly.type
_entity_poly.pdbx_seq_one_letter_code
_entity_poly.pdbx_strand_id
1 'polypeptide(L)'
;MTMSPFGASFGGPDPFSEILNRFFGMTPGASPPQVQRVPIGRLLTESAQDLINRATGKAAEDGSSDLDTEHLLWACTQVEPARGLLAQAGAD
;
A
#
# COMPACT_ATOMS: atom_id res chain seq x y z
N MET A 1 -8.53 19.56 60.16
CA MET A 1 -8.90 20.14 58.84
C MET A 1 -7.90 19.59 57.81
N THR A 2 -8.41 19.06 56.69
CA THR A 2 -7.84 18.98 55.32
C THR A 2 -6.46 18.29 55.12
N MET A 3 -6.16 17.41 54.15
CA MET A 3 -6.85 16.59 53.13
C MET A 3 -5.74 15.67 52.60
N SER A 4 -5.95 14.36 52.56
CA SER A 4 -5.06 13.40 51.89
C SER A 4 -5.54 13.22 50.44
N PRO A 5 -4.75 13.46 49.38
CA PRO A 5 -5.24 13.36 48.01
C PRO A 5 -4.71 12.11 47.30
N PHE A 6 -4.72 10.93 47.93
CA PHE A 6 -4.45 9.69 47.19
C PHE A 6 -5.38 8.59 47.70
N GLY A 7 -6.66 8.75 47.34
CA GLY A 7 -7.68 7.72 47.48
C GLY A 7 -7.43 6.58 46.51
N ALA A 8 -7.56 5.37 47.05
CA ALA A 8 -7.59 4.08 46.37
C ALA A 8 -8.25 4.12 44.97
N SER A 9 -7.50 3.70 43.94
CA SER A 9 -8.13 3.22 42.71
C SER A 9 -8.42 1.74 42.87
N PHE A 10 -9.68 1.46 43.22
CA PHE A 10 -10.30 0.16 43.16
C PHE A 10 -10.26 -0.36 41.71
N GLY A 11 -9.50 -1.43 41.44
CA GLY A 11 -9.83 -2.49 40.48
C GLY A 11 -10.09 -2.18 39.01
N GLY A 12 -9.80 -0.98 38.51
CA GLY A 12 -9.94 -0.61 37.09
C GLY A 12 -8.59 -0.56 36.35
N PRO A 13 -8.56 -0.84 35.02
CA PRO A 13 -7.33 -0.74 34.24
C PRO A 13 -6.74 0.67 34.37
N ASP A 14 -5.43 0.73 34.66
CA ASP A 14 -4.72 1.99 34.85
C ASP A 14 -4.73 2.80 33.54
N PRO A 15 -5.28 4.03 33.52
CA PRO A 15 -5.34 4.85 32.30
C PRO A 15 -3.97 5.16 31.70
N PHE A 16 -2.89 5.19 32.51
CA PHE A 16 -1.53 5.35 32.01
C PHE A 16 -1.05 4.08 31.28
N SER A 17 -1.37 2.90 31.83
CA SER A 17 -1.08 1.61 31.20
C SER A 17 -1.83 1.44 29.87
N GLU A 18 -3.06 1.96 29.76
CA GLU A 18 -3.84 1.96 28.51
C GLU A 18 -3.18 2.80 27.40
N ILE A 19 -2.61 3.95 27.75
CA ILE A 19 -1.87 4.81 26.82
C ILE A 19 -0.60 4.11 26.34
N LEU A 20 0.17 3.50 27.26
CA LEU A 20 1.37 2.75 26.92
C LEU A 20 1.05 1.52 26.07
N ASN A 21 0.00 0.77 26.42
CA ASN A 21 -0.44 -0.40 25.66
C ASN A 21 -0.89 -0.02 24.24
N ARG A 22 -1.55 1.13 24.08
CA ARG A 22 -1.90 1.66 22.75
C ARG A 22 -0.67 2.05 21.95
N PHE A 23 0.30 2.71 22.59
CA PHE A 23 1.54 3.15 21.94
C PHE A 23 2.40 1.98 21.48
N PHE A 24 2.52 0.93 22.31
CA PHE A 24 3.30 -0.27 22.00
C PHE A 24 2.50 -1.35 21.25
N GLY A 25 1.24 -1.10 20.88
CA GLY A 25 0.38 -2.06 20.19
C GLY A 25 0.09 -3.33 21.02
N MET A 26 0.23 -3.25 22.35
CA MET A 26 0.01 -4.35 23.29
C MET A 26 -1.45 -4.48 23.72
N THR A 27 -2.34 -3.59 23.27
CA THR A 27 -3.77 -3.72 23.52
C THR A 27 -4.34 -4.90 22.74
N PRO A 28 -5.03 -5.87 23.38
CA PRO A 28 -5.81 -6.88 22.68
C PRO A 28 -6.84 -6.21 21.77
N GLY A 29 -6.68 -6.32 20.44
CA GLY A 29 -7.52 -5.64 19.45
C GLY A 29 -6.91 -4.39 18.81
N ALA A 30 -5.76 -3.89 19.29
CA ALA A 30 -4.94 -2.90 18.59
C ALA A 30 -3.98 -3.58 17.61
N SER A 31 -4.46 -4.55 16.84
CA SER A 31 -3.74 -4.97 15.65
C SER A 31 -3.61 -3.74 14.74
N PRO A 32 -2.45 -3.50 14.09
CA PRO A 32 -2.34 -2.49 13.06
C PRO A 32 -3.54 -2.62 12.11
N PRO A 33 -4.14 -1.52 11.65
CA PRO A 33 -5.27 -1.59 10.73
C PRO A 33 -4.92 -2.55 9.60
N GLN A 34 -5.78 -3.53 9.37
CA GLN A 34 -5.58 -4.54 8.35
C GLN A 34 -5.28 -3.79 7.04
N VAL A 35 -4.14 -4.11 6.41
CA VAL A 35 -3.74 -3.43 5.17
C VAL A 35 -4.84 -3.71 4.14
N GLN A 36 -5.70 -2.73 3.91
CA GLN A 36 -6.78 -2.85 2.94
C GLN A 36 -6.16 -2.87 1.56
N ARG A 37 -6.03 -4.07 0.98
CA ARG A 37 -5.55 -4.23 -0.39
C ARG A 37 -6.66 -3.77 -1.33
N VAL A 38 -6.53 -2.53 -1.81
CA VAL A 38 -7.39 -2.01 -2.86
C VAL A 38 -7.05 -2.78 -4.14
N PRO A 39 -8.01 -3.43 -4.81
CA PRO A 39 -7.77 -4.11 -6.08
C PRO A 39 -7.64 -3.06 -7.19
N ILE A 40 -6.46 -2.43 -7.27
CA ILE A 40 -6.17 -1.32 -8.20
C ILE A 40 -6.41 -1.76 -9.65
N GLY A 41 -6.19 -3.04 -9.98
CA GLY A 41 -6.46 -3.58 -11.32
C GLY A 41 -7.88 -3.36 -11.82
N ARG A 42 -8.88 -3.29 -10.93
CA ARG A 42 -10.28 -3.00 -11.32
C ARG A 42 -10.57 -1.53 -11.61
N LEU A 43 -9.64 -0.64 -11.22
CA LEU A 43 -9.73 0.80 -11.47
C LEU A 43 -9.04 1.19 -12.78
N LEU A 44 -8.34 0.25 -13.42
CA LEU A 44 -7.59 0.48 -14.65
C LEU A 44 -8.51 0.42 -15.86
N THR A 45 -8.23 1.30 -16.83
CA THR A 45 -8.78 1.19 -18.19
C THR A 45 -8.35 -0.13 -18.83
N GLU A 46 -9.08 -0.57 -19.85
CA GLU A 46 -8.72 -1.76 -20.63
C GLU A 46 -7.30 -1.68 -21.21
N SER A 47 -6.92 -0.52 -21.76
CA SER A 47 -5.58 -0.28 -22.28
C SER A 47 -4.48 -0.38 -21.21
N ALA A 48 -4.74 0.09 -20.00
CA ALA A 48 -3.78 -0.02 -18.89
C ALA A 48 -3.66 -1.47 -18.41
N GLN A 49 -4.74 -2.25 -18.43
CA GLN A 49 -4.69 -3.68 -18.16
C GLN A 49 -3.88 -4.43 -19.23
N ASP A 50 -4.09 -4.15 -20.53
CA ASP A 50 -3.31 -4.75 -21.62
C ASP A 50 -1.81 -4.42 -21.49
N LEU A 51 -1.48 -3.16 -21.18
CA LEU A 51 -0.10 -2.72 -20.97
C LEU A 51 0.57 -3.49 -19.83
N ILE A 52 -0.07 -3.61 -18.66
CA ILE A 52 0.50 -4.34 -17.52
C ILE A 52 0.63 -5.84 -17.82
N ASN A 53 -0.34 -6.43 -18.52
CA ASN A 53 -0.27 -7.85 -18.90
C ASN A 53 0.93 -8.12 -19.81
N ARG A 54 1.17 -7.24 -20.80
CA ARG A 54 2.34 -7.33 -21.69
C ARG A 54 3.65 -7.12 -20.94
N ALA A 55 3.71 -6.12 -20.07
CA ALA A 55 4.90 -5.86 -19.26
C ALA A 55 5.22 -7.05 -18.34
N THR A 56 4.21 -7.67 -17.74
CA THR A 56 4.38 -8.87 -16.91
C THR A 56 4.86 -10.06 -17.73
N GLY A 57 4.32 -10.25 -18.93
CA GLY A 57 4.82 -11.27 -19.87
C GLY A 57 6.29 -11.03 -20.23
N LYS A 58 6.65 -9.77 -20.50
CA LYS A 58 8.03 -9.39 -20.80
C LYS A 58 8.99 -9.64 -19.63
N ALA A 59 8.58 -9.31 -18.40
CA ALA A 59 9.35 -9.61 -17.20
C ALA A 59 9.61 -11.12 -17.03
N ALA A 60 8.59 -11.95 -17.30
CA ALA A 60 8.74 -13.40 -17.26
C ALA A 60 9.68 -13.93 -18.35
N GLU A 61 9.63 -13.37 -19.57
CA GLU A 61 10.56 -13.70 -20.66
C GLU A 61 12.01 -13.33 -20.31
N ASP A 62 12.21 -12.21 -19.65
CA ASP A 62 13.52 -11.72 -19.21
C ASP A 62 14.02 -12.42 -17.93
N GLY A 63 13.19 -13.31 -17.34
CA GLY A 63 13.53 -14.09 -16.15
C GLY A 63 13.45 -13.30 -14.84
N SER A 64 12.80 -12.13 -14.85
CA SER A 64 12.56 -11.32 -13.65
C SER A 64 11.37 -11.86 -12.84
N SER A 65 11.52 -11.90 -11.52
CA SER A 65 10.42 -12.17 -10.60
C SER A 65 9.51 -10.98 -10.38
N ASP A 66 10.00 -9.78 -10.71
CA ASP A 66 9.35 -8.51 -10.40
C ASP A 66 9.05 -7.71 -11.67
N LEU A 67 7.94 -6.98 -11.61
CA LEU A 67 7.54 -6.06 -12.67
C LEU A 67 8.29 -4.73 -12.51
N ASP A 68 9.44 -4.62 -13.17
CA ASP A 68 10.24 -3.40 -13.16
C ASP A 68 9.86 -2.37 -14.24
N THR A 69 10.40 -1.16 -14.08
CA THR A 69 10.10 0.01 -14.93
C THR A 69 10.46 -0.25 -16.41
N GLU A 70 11.52 -0.98 -16.69
CA GLU A 70 11.94 -1.32 -18.06
C GLU A 70 10.88 -2.13 -18.82
N HIS A 71 10.22 -3.08 -18.15
CA HIS A 71 9.14 -3.87 -18.75
C HIS A 71 7.89 -3.02 -19.02
N LEU A 72 7.59 -2.08 -18.12
CA LEU A 72 6.49 -1.12 -18.31
C LEU A 72 6.77 -0.19 -19.47
N LEU A 73 7.98 0.37 -19.56
CA LEU A 73 8.39 1.25 -20.65
C LEU A 73 8.39 0.52 -21.99
N TRP A 74 8.86 -0.72 -22.03
CA TRP A 74 8.72 -1.57 -23.20
C TRP A 74 7.24 -1.77 -23.58
N ALA A 75 6.36 -2.08 -22.63
CA ALA A 75 4.94 -2.23 -22.96
C ALA A 75 4.28 -0.94 -23.44
N CYS A 76 4.72 0.23 -22.95
CA CYS A 76 4.28 1.53 -23.44
C CYS A 76 4.55 1.73 -24.93
N THR A 77 5.63 1.15 -25.48
CA THR A 77 5.91 1.23 -26.93
C THR A 77 4.98 0.36 -27.77
N GLN A 78 4.23 -0.56 -27.15
CA GLN A 78 3.42 -1.56 -27.83
C GLN A 78 1.90 -1.29 -27.78
N VAL A 79 1.43 -0.44 -26.86
CA VAL A 79 0.00 -0.25 -26.56
C VAL A 79 -0.42 1.20 -26.70
N GLU A 80 -1.58 1.44 -27.32
CA GLU A 80 -2.22 2.77 -27.35
C GLU A 80 -3.07 3.02 -26.09
N PRO A 81 -3.14 4.26 -25.57
CA PRO A 81 -2.58 5.50 -26.12
C PRO A 81 -1.14 5.80 -25.70
N ALA A 82 -0.50 4.91 -24.92
CA ALA A 82 0.82 5.18 -24.35
C ALA A 82 1.88 5.41 -25.44
N ARG A 83 1.84 4.63 -26.52
CA ARG A 83 2.74 4.82 -27.67
C ARG A 83 2.56 6.18 -28.35
N GLY A 84 1.31 6.64 -28.53
CA GLY A 84 1.04 7.99 -29.04
C GLY A 84 1.61 9.10 -28.16
N LEU A 85 1.55 8.94 -26.83
CA LEU A 85 2.17 9.88 -25.89
C LEU A 85 3.71 9.87 -25.99
N LEU A 86 4.32 8.71 -26.18
CA LEU A 86 5.77 8.60 -26.41
C LEU A 86 6.18 9.32 -27.69
N ALA A 87 5.44 9.12 -28.80
CA ALA A 87 5.69 9.81 -30.05
C ALA A 87 5.54 11.34 -29.91
N GLN A 88 4.52 11.80 -29.20
CA GLN A 88 4.32 13.22 -28.92
C GLN A 88 5.45 13.80 -28.04
N ALA A 89 6.00 12.99 -27.14
CA ALA A 89 7.15 13.36 -26.32
C ALA A 89 8.49 13.29 -27.09
N GLY A 90 8.51 12.83 -28.34
CA GLY A 90 9.71 12.65 -29.14
C GLY A 90 10.56 11.45 -28.72
N ALA A 91 9.93 10.42 -28.14
CA ALA A 91 10.55 9.18 -27.69
C ALA A 91 10.17 7.97 -28.58
N ASP A 92 9.89 8.24 -29.86
CA ASP A 92 9.64 7.28 -30.95
C ASP A 92 10.94 6.62 -31.46
#